data_AF-A0A7C0WWS3-F1
#
_entry.id   AF-A0A7C0WWS3-F1
#
_cell.length_a   1.000
_cell.length_b   1.000
_cell.length_c   1.000
_cell.angle_alpha   90.00
_cell.angle_beta   90.00
_cell.angle_gamma   90.00
#
_symmetry.space_group_name_H-M   'P 1'
#
loop_
_entity.id
_entity.type
_entity.pdbx_description
1 polymer ?
#
loop_
_entity_poly.entity_id
_entity_poly.type
_entity_poly.pdbx_seq_one_letter_code
_entity_poly.pdbx_strand_id
1 'polypeptide(L)'
;SRQVRDGDAEKESAKDWIGFSPEVAAQLLLLKQFNYNHIYRNPAFKPDFDRIHKCYERLFGHYLRELEHDRAGSEVGRSFLNSMAEEYLQRHPPAAVVRDYIAGMTDDFFLRQARAIGCDIPERTCITK
;
A
#
# COMPACT_ATOMS: atom_id res chain seq x y z
N SER A 1 -4.25 21.28 -5.05
CA SER A 1 -3.34 20.15 -4.74
C SER A 1 -2.14 20.65 -3.95
N ARG A 2 -1.97 20.21 -2.70
CA ARG A 2 -0.87 20.59 -1.78
C ARG A 2 0.56 20.21 -2.23
N GLN A 3 0.73 19.77 -3.48
CA GLN A 3 1.96 19.18 -4.01
C GLN A 3 2.64 20.01 -5.10
N VAL A 4 2.07 21.15 -5.48
CA VAL A 4 2.77 22.11 -6.35
C VAL A 4 3.24 23.23 -5.44
N ARG A 5 4.54 23.34 -5.24
CA ARG A 5 5.16 24.47 -4.54
C ARG A 5 5.30 25.60 -5.55
N ASP A 6 4.79 26.78 -5.24
CA ASP A 6 4.96 27.94 -6.10
C ASP A 6 6.46 28.28 -6.21
N GLY A 7 6.93 28.37 -7.45
CA GLY A 7 8.32 28.60 -7.77
C GLY A 7 8.63 30.09 -7.75
N ASP A 8 8.74 30.67 -6.56
CA ASP A 8 9.28 32.03 -6.47
C ASP A 8 10.78 32.01 -6.84
N ALA A 9 11.07 32.79 -7.88
CA ALA A 9 12.35 32.92 -8.54
C ALA A 9 13.23 33.93 -7.81
N GLU A 10 13.57 33.69 -6.54
CA GLU A 10 14.62 34.46 -5.87
C GLU A 10 15.49 33.57 -4.96
N LYS A 11 16.81 33.64 -5.22
CA LYS A 11 17.96 32.92 -4.63
C LYS A 11 18.18 31.47 -5.06
N GLU A 12 19.14 31.35 -5.98
CA GLU A 12 19.67 30.13 -6.61
C GLU A 12 20.62 29.30 -5.74
N SER A 13 20.84 29.67 -4.46
CA SER A 13 21.67 28.86 -3.56
C SER A 13 20.80 28.00 -2.63
N ALA A 14 20.83 26.68 -2.88
CA ALA A 14 20.31 25.57 -2.06
C ALA A 14 18.80 25.26 -2.16
N LYS A 15 18.34 24.85 -3.34
CA LYS A 15 17.10 24.06 -3.48
C LYS A 15 17.49 22.58 -3.68
N ASP A 16 17.27 21.74 -2.67
CA ASP A 16 17.53 20.27 -2.70
C ASP A 16 16.39 19.50 -3.38
N TRP A 17 16.01 19.94 -4.58
CA TRP A 17 14.98 19.25 -5.36
C TRP A 17 15.15 19.48 -6.85
N ILE A 18 14.82 18.46 -7.62
CA ILE A 18 14.70 18.53 -9.07
C ILE A 18 13.23 18.76 -9.41
N GLY A 19 12.97 19.72 -10.29
CA GLY A 19 11.61 20.08 -10.73
C GLY A 19 11.55 20.31 -12.23
N PHE A 20 10.32 20.25 -12.76
CA PHE A 20 10.04 20.64 -14.14
C PHE A 20 10.08 22.16 -14.32
N SER A 21 10.27 22.62 -15.55
CA SER A 21 10.07 24.04 -15.86
C SER A 21 8.63 24.48 -15.53
N PRO A 22 8.38 25.77 -15.27
CA PRO A 22 7.05 26.26 -14.91
C PRO A 22 5.97 25.83 -15.91
N GLU A 23 6.28 25.85 -17.21
CA GLU A 23 5.35 25.49 -18.29
C GLU A 23 5.00 24.01 -18.22
N VAL A 24 6.00 23.14 -18.08
CA VAL A 24 5.79 21.68 -18.00
C VAL A 24 5.05 21.32 -16.71
N ALA A 25 5.39 21.95 -15.59
CA ALA A 25 4.70 21.76 -14.32
C ALA A 25 3.21 22.13 -14.41
N ALA A 26 2.88 23.23 -15.09
CA ALA A 26 1.49 23.65 -15.32
C ALA A 26 0.71 22.61 -16.15
N GLN A 27 1.30 22.08 -17.23
CA GLN A 27 0.66 21.05 -18.06
C GLN A 27 0.45 19.73 -17.28
N LEU A 28 1.45 19.29 -16.50
CA LEU A 28 1.32 18.11 -15.65
C LEU A 28 0.25 18.28 -14.57
N LEU A 29 0.09 19.48 -14.03
CA LEU A 29 -0.97 19.77 -13.07
C LEU A 29 -2.35 19.63 -13.72
N LEU A 30 -2.54 20.15 -14.93
CA LEU A 30 -3.80 20.00 -15.69
C LEU A 30 -4.11 18.52 -15.96
N LEU A 31 -3.13 17.75 -16.43
CA LEU A 31 -3.28 16.31 -16.66
C LEU A 31 -3.65 15.57 -15.37
N LYS A 32 -2.99 15.89 -14.25
CA LYS A 32 -3.30 15.29 -12.95
C LYS A 32 -4.72 15.61 -12.51
N GLN A 33 -5.16 16.86 -12.65
CA GLN A 33 -6.52 17.26 -12.30
C GLN A 33 -7.56 16.50 -13.14
N PHE A 34 -7.33 16.40 -14.45
CA PHE A 34 -8.16 15.63 -15.36
C PHE A 34 -8.27 14.16 -14.90
N ASN A 35 -7.14 13.48 -14.65
CA ASN A 35 -7.13 12.08 -14.21
C ASN A 35 -7.87 11.88 -12.87
N TYR A 36 -7.70 12.80 -11.92
CA TYR A 36 -8.38 12.70 -10.64
C TYR A 36 -9.89 12.90 -10.76
N ASN A 37 -10.33 13.86 -11.58
CA ASN A 37 -11.75 14.16 -11.75
C ASN A 37 -12.49 13.05 -12.50
N HIS A 38 -11.85 12.41 -13.48
CA HIS A 38 -12.52 11.46 -14.37
C HIS A 38 -12.24 9.99 -14.08
N ILE A 39 -11.10 9.66 -13.45
CA ILE A 39 -10.68 8.27 -13.22
C ILE A 39 -10.64 7.96 -11.72
N TYR A 40 -9.78 8.62 -10.95
CA TYR A 40 -9.46 8.16 -9.59
C TYR A 40 -10.53 8.45 -8.53
N ARG A 41 -11.37 9.48 -8.72
CA ARG A 41 -12.46 9.84 -7.80
C ARG A 41 -13.81 9.27 -8.20
N ASN A 42 -13.92 8.64 -9.37
CA ASN A 42 -15.16 8.06 -9.81
C ASN A 42 -15.43 6.76 -9.00
N PRO A 43 -16.49 6.71 -8.19
CA PRO A 43 -16.78 5.57 -7.32
C PRO A 43 -17.07 4.28 -8.11
N ALA A 44 -17.47 4.38 -9.38
CA ALA A 44 -17.71 3.23 -10.25
C ALA A 44 -16.46 2.34 -10.44
N PHE A 45 -15.25 2.89 -10.27
CA PHE A 45 -14.00 2.14 -10.40
C PHE A 45 -13.48 1.55 -9.08
N LYS A 46 -14.20 1.75 -7.97
CA LYS A 46 -13.79 1.26 -6.65
C LYS A 46 -14.93 0.58 -5.87
N PRO A 47 -15.76 -0.27 -6.50
CA PRO A 47 -16.91 -0.90 -5.83
C PRO A 47 -16.49 -1.78 -4.66
N ASP A 48 -15.30 -2.37 -4.75
CA ASP A 48 -14.78 -3.31 -3.74
C ASP A 48 -13.79 -2.67 -2.76
N PHE A 49 -13.64 -1.34 -2.76
CA PHE A 49 -12.67 -0.66 -1.89
C PHE A 49 -12.87 -1.03 -0.41
N ASP A 50 -14.11 -0.99 0.07
CA ASP A 50 -14.43 -1.32 1.46
C ASP A 50 -14.20 -2.81 1.77
N ARG A 51 -14.42 -3.70 0.80
CA ARG A 51 -14.16 -5.15 0.95
C ARG A 51 -12.66 -5.42 1.06
N ILE A 52 -11.87 -4.81 0.17
CA ILE A 52 -10.41 -4.90 0.18
C ILE A 52 -9.84 -4.32 1.47
N HIS A 53 -10.34 -3.15 1.91
CA HIS A 53 -9.94 -2.52 3.19
C HIS A 53 -10.16 -3.48 4.37
N LYS A 54 -11.35 -4.07 4.50
CA LYS A 54 -11.64 -5.06 5.54
C LYS A 54 -10.73 -6.29 5.46
N CYS A 55 -10.36 -6.72 4.25
CA CYS A 55 -9.39 -7.81 4.09
C CYS A 55 -7.99 -7.42 4.56
N TYR A 56 -7.54 -6.19 4.35
CA TYR A 56 -6.27 -5.71 4.91
C TYR A 56 -6.30 -5.74 6.44
N GLU A 57 -7.36 -5.22 7.07
CA GLU A 57 -7.50 -5.24 8.53
C GLU A 57 -7.49 -6.65 9.10
N ARG A 58 -8.25 -7.57 8.49
CA ARG A 58 -8.32 -8.97 8.92
C ARG A 58 -6.98 -9.69 8.74
N LEU A 59 -6.32 -9.49 7.61
CA LEU A 59 -5.05 -10.13 7.30
C LEU A 59 -3.93 -9.62 8.21
N PHE A 60 -3.88 -8.30 8.44
CA PHE A 60 -2.98 -7.69 9.40
C PHE A 60 -3.19 -8.27 10.80
N GLY A 61 -4.44 -8.29 11.28
CA GLY A 61 -4.76 -8.83 12.61
C GLY A 61 -4.44 -10.32 12.74
N HIS A 62 -4.63 -11.11 11.68
CA HIS A 62 -4.24 -12.52 11.65
C HIS A 62 -2.73 -12.64 11.85
N TYR A 63 -1.92 -12.03 10.98
CA TYR A 63 -0.46 -12.13 11.05
C TYR A 63 0.15 -11.54 12.33
N LEU A 64 -0.47 -10.50 12.90
CA LEU A 64 -0.02 -9.93 14.16
C LEU A 64 -0.22 -10.90 15.32
N ARG A 65 -1.43 -11.45 15.49
CA ARG A 65 -1.70 -12.45 16.53
C ARG A 65 -0.78 -13.64 16.37
N GLU A 66 -0.67 -14.10 15.14
CA GLU A 66 0.25 -15.15 14.76
C GLU A 66 1.67 -14.82 15.31
N LEU A 67 2.26 -13.69 14.92
CA LEU A 67 3.62 -13.32 15.33
C LEU A 67 3.79 -13.17 16.86
N GLU A 68 2.76 -12.70 17.55
CA GLU A 68 2.76 -12.56 19.02
C GLU A 68 2.72 -13.92 19.74
N HIS A 69 1.96 -14.89 19.24
CA HIS A 69 1.91 -16.24 19.81
C HIS A 69 3.25 -16.98 19.67
N ASP A 70 3.93 -16.80 18.54
CA ASP A 70 5.24 -17.40 18.29
C ASP A 70 6.31 -16.88 19.27
N ARG A 71 6.32 -15.57 19.51
CA ARG A 71 7.19 -14.96 20.54
C ARG A 71 6.90 -15.45 21.96
N ALA A 72 5.72 -16.02 22.20
CA ALA A 72 5.34 -16.64 23.46
C ALA A 72 5.74 -18.13 23.57
N GLY A 73 6.43 -18.70 22.57
CA GLY A 73 7.01 -20.05 22.61
C GLY A 73 6.17 -21.15 21.97
N SER A 74 5.18 -20.83 21.15
CA SER A 74 4.44 -21.84 20.37
C SER A 74 5.21 -22.21 19.09
N GLU A 75 5.58 -23.48 18.93
CA GLU A 75 6.34 -24.08 17.79
C GLU A 75 5.67 -24.01 16.40
N VAL A 76 4.76 -23.06 16.14
CA VAL A 76 4.15 -22.90 14.82
C VAL A 76 5.12 -22.15 13.92
N GLY A 77 6.09 -22.89 13.37
CA GLY A 77 7.06 -22.39 12.40
C GLY A 77 6.36 -21.79 11.18
N ARG A 78 6.56 -20.49 10.97
CA ARG A 78 5.90 -19.79 9.86
C ARG A 78 6.81 -19.58 8.68
N SER A 79 6.42 -20.19 7.57
CA SER A 79 7.05 -20.00 6.27
C SER A 79 7.13 -18.53 5.81
N PHE A 80 6.29 -17.63 6.33
CA PHE A 80 6.33 -16.23 5.91
C PHE A 80 7.42 -15.40 6.60
N LEU A 81 7.86 -15.80 7.80
CA LEU A 81 8.98 -15.13 8.47
C LEU A 81 10.31 -15.46 7.77
N ASN A 82 10.37 -16.61 7.09
CA ASN A 82 11.54 -17.03 6.30
C ASN A 82 11.87 -16.09 5.13
N SER A 83 10.96 -15.19 4.74
CA SER A 83 11.27 -14.15 3.75
C SER A 83 11.92 -12.90 4.35
N MET A 84 12.17 -12.86 5.66
CA MET A 84 12.76 -11.73 6.37
C MET A 84 14.01 -12.14 7.15
N ALA A 85 14.98 -11.24 7.24
CA ALA A 85 16.20 -11.47 8.01
C ALA A 85 15.91 -11.48 9.52
N GLU A 86 16.55 -12.38 10.26
CA GLU A 86 16.36 -12.55 11.70
C GLU A 86 16.68 -11.25 12.46
N GLU A 87 17.75 -10.54 12.07
CA GLU A 87 18.13 -9.27 12.68
C GLU A 87 17.06 -8.19 12.50
N TYR A 88 16.32 -8.23 11.38
CA TYR A 88 15.22 -7.32 11.12
C TYR A 88 14.03 -7.62 12.05
N LEU A 89 13.69 -8.91 12.22
CA LEU A 89 12.60 -9.37 13.09
C LEU A 89 12.83 -8.98 14.56
N GLN A 90 14.08 -9.03 15.03
CA GLN A 90 14.45 -8.68 16.40
C GLN A 90 14.47 -7.17 16.67
N ARG A 91 14.80 -6.36 15.65
CA ARG A 91 14.93 -4.90 15.79
C ARG A 91 13.61 -4.14 15.64
N HIS A 92 12.57 -4.77 15.09
CA HIS A 92 11.31 -4.11 14.78
C HIS A 92 10.13 -4.63 15.61
N PRO A 93 9.15 -3.76 15.93
CA PRO A 93 7.92 -4.19 16.59
C PRO A 93 7.12 -5.12 15.66
N PRO A 94 6.34 -6.07 16.22
CA PRO A 94 5.53 -7.02 15.43
C PRO A 94 4.66 -6.35 14.36
N ALA A 95 4.02 -5.24 14.70
CA ALA A 95 3.19 -4.48 13.78
C ALA A 95 3.95 -3.96 12.55
N ALA A 96 5.21 -3.53 12.70
CA ALA A 96 6.02 -3.06 11.58
C ALA A 96 6.44 -4.22 10.66
N VAL A 97 6.81 -5.36 11.26
CA VAL A 97 7.12 -6.59 10.52
C VAL A 97 5.93 -7.02 9.66
N VAL A 98 4.73 -7.09 10.25
CA VAL A 98 3.51 -7.49 9.54
C VAL A 98 3.14 -6.50 8.44
N ARG A 99 3.25 -5.18 8.70
CA ARG A 99 3.03 -4.14 7.69
C ARG A 99 3.93 -4.34 6.48
N ASP A 100 5.22 -4.54 6.70
CA ASP A 100 6.21 -4.64 5.61
C ASP A 100 6.04 -5.95 4.83
N TYR A 101 5.70 -7.04 5.51
CA TYR A 101 5.33 -8.29 4.86
C TYR A 101 4.10 -8.14 3.95
N ILE A 102 3.03 -7.48 4.44
CA ILE A 102 1.82 -7.23 3.65
C ILE A 102 2.10 -6.26 2.49
N ALA A 103 2.93 -5.23 2.69
CA ALA A 103 3.31 -4.28 1.64
C ALA A 103 4.13 -4.93 0.52
N GLY A 104 4.82 -6.04 0.79
CA GLY A 104 5.53 -6.84 -0.20
C GLY A 104 4.65 -7.80 -1.01
N MET A 105 3.36 -7.92 -0.70
CA MET A 105 2.45 -8.81 -1.42
C MET A 105 2.04 -8.24 -2.77
N THR A 106 1.96 -9.10 -3.80
CA THR A 106 1.20 -8.78 -5.01
C THR A 106 -0.30 -8.89 -4.74
N ASP A 107 -1.14 -8.21 -5.53
CA ASP A 107 -2.60 -8.30 -5.43
C ASP A 107 -3.10 -9.75 -5.47
N ASP A 108 -2.54 -10.57 -6.37
CA ASP A 108 -2.86 -11.99 -6.49
C ASP A 108 -2.57 -12.76 -5.21
N PHE A 109 -1.40 -12.51 -4.61
CA PHE A 109 -1.00 -13.19 -3.38
C PHE A 109 -1.84 -12.71 -2.19
N PHE A 110 -2.07 -11.39 -2.07
CA PHE A 110 -2.94 -10.83 -1.05
C PHE A 110 -4.34 -11.45 -1.08
N LEU A 111 -4.98 -11.53 -2.25
CA LEU A 111 -6.32 -12.12 -2.38
C LEU A 111 -6.33 -13.62 -2.03
N ARG A 112 -5.28 -14.37 -2.36
CA ARG A 112 -5.14 -15.78 -1.93
C ARG A 112 -5.04 -15.91 -0.41
N GLN A 113 -4.20 -15.11 0.23
CA GLN A 113 -4.04 -15.13 1.68
C GLN A 113 -5.31 -14.67 2.40
N ALA A 114 -5.95 -13.61 1.91
CA ALA A 114 -7.23 -13.13 2.43
C ALA A 114 -8.33 -14.20 2.31
N ARG A 115 -8.40 -14.93 1.18
CA ARG A 115 -9.32 -16.07 1.01
C ARG A 115 -9.03 -17.19 2.01
N ALA A 116 -7.76 -17.52 2.24
CA ALA A 116 -7.35 -18.59 3.15
C ALA A 116 -7.81 -18.35 4.60
N ILE A 117 -7.91 -17.09 5.03
CA ILE A 117 -8.42 -16.69 6.35
C ILE A 117 -9.93 -16.40 6.35
N GLY A 118 -10.64 -16.73 5.27
CA GLY A 118 -12.09 -16.53 5.12
C GLY A 118 -12.51 -15.08 4.98
N CYS A 119 -11.69 -14.22 4.36
CA CYS A 119 -12.11 -12.87 3.99
C CYS A 119 -13.09 -12.89 2.80
N ASP A 120 -14.06 -11.98 2.83
CA ASP A 120 -14.93 -11.70 1.69
C ASP A 120 -14.14 -10.89 0.65
N ILE A 121 -13.55 -11.61 -0.30
CA ILE A 121 -12.74 -11.01 -1.35
C ILE A 121 -13.54 -10.76 -2.63
N PRO A 122 -13.23 -9.69 -3.38
CA PRO A 122 -13.88 -9.45 -4.65
C PRO A 122 -13.55 -10.52 -5.70
N GLU A 123 -14.49 -10.74 -6.60
CA GLU A 123 -14.26 -11.54 -7.79
C GLU A 123 -13.51 -10.71 -8.83
N ARG A 124 -12.56 -11.34 -9.52
CA ARG A 124 -11.90 -10.71 -10.68
C ARG A 124 -12.82 -10.83 -11.89
N THR A 125 -13.87 -10.02 -11.93
CA THR A 125 -14.75 -9.97 -13.09
C THR A 125 -14.10 -9.05 -14.12
N CYS A 126 -13.53 -9.63 -15.19
CA CYS A 126 -13.20 -8.86 -16.37
C CYS A 126 -14.51 -8.29 -16.93
N ILE A 127 -14.54 -6.98 -17.23
CA ILE A 127 -15.65 -6.40 -17.99
C ILE A 127 -15.67 -7.10 -19.35
N THR A 128 -16.66 -7.95 -19.58
CA THR A 128 -16.90 -8.55 -20.90
C THR A 128 -17.22 -7.43 -21.86
N LYS A 129 -16.41 -7.28 -22.91
CA LYS A 129 -16.59 -6.27 -23.96
C LYS A 129 -17.89 -6.49 -24.74
#